data_AF-A0A972LMT6-F1
#
_entry.id   AF-A0A972LMT6-F1
#
_cell.length_a   1.000
_cell.length_b   1.000
_cell.length_c   1.000
_cell.angle_alpha   90.00
_cell.angle_beta   90.00
_cell.angle_gamma   90.00
#
_symmetry.space_group_name_H-M   'P 1'
#
loop_
_entity.id
_entity.type
_entity.pdbx_description
1 polymer ?
#
loop_
_entity_poly.entity_id
_entity_poly.type
_entity_poly.pdbx_seq_one_letter_code
_entity_poly.pdbx_strand_id
1 'polypeptide(L)'
;MERISITHSTIVQKSDDEAILVNLESGTCFGLDEIGTTIFELISTQGTHEGILSALTEQYDASPEELARDLDDFISECLQLGLVEVLKR
;
A
#
# COMPACT_ATOMS: atom_id res chain seq x y z
N MET A 1 -16.26 7.85 -4.39
CA MET A 1 -15.11 6.96 -4.58
C MET A 1 -14.08 7.34 -3.53
N GLU A 2 -13.70 6.38 -2.71
CA GLU A 2 -12.70 6.57 -1.65
C GLU A 2 -11.30 6.50 -2.27
N ARG A 3 -10.41 7.42 -1.88
CA ARG A 3 -9.05 7.49 -2.40
C ARG A 3 -8.07 7.25 -1.26
N ILE A 4 -7.10 6.39 -1.47
CA ILE A 4 -6.06 6.07 -0.49
C ILE A 4 -4.86 6.97 -0.79
N SER A 5 -4.28 7.55 0.26
CA SER A 5 -3.09 8.39 0.15
C SER A 5 -2.10 8.06 1.25
N ILE A 6 -0.81 8.26 0.98
CA ILE A 6 0.25 8.04 1.96
C ILE A 6 0.29 9.25 2.89
N THR A 7 0.37 9.02 4.20
CA THR A 7 0.42 10.10 5.17
C THR A 7 1.74 10.87 5.05
N HIS A 8 1.71 12.18 5.31
CA HIS A 8 2.91 13.03 5.24
C HIS A 8 4.00 12.64 6.26
N SER A 9 3.59 11.95 7.32
CA SER A 9 4.43 11.41 8.39
C SER A 9 5.15 10.13 7.98
N THR A 10 4.83 9.55 6.82
CA THR A 10 5.40 8.28 6.37
C THR A 10 6.57 8.51 5.42
N ILE A 11 7.73 7.96 5.78
CA ILE A 11 8.92 7.93 4.94
C ILE A 11 9.06 6.54 4.34
N VAL A 12 9.35 6.49 3.04
CA VAL A 12 9.60 5.24 2.32
C VAL A 12 11.07 5.17 1.96
N GLN A 13 11.72 4.06 2.31
CA GLN A 13 13.08 3.73 1.86
C GLN A 13 13.02 2.43 1.07
N LYS A 14 13.18 2.53 -0.26
CA LYS A 14 13.20 1.36 -1.13
C LYS A 14 14.62 0.82 -1.26
N SER A 15 14.77 -0.50 -1.20
CA SER A 15 16.01 -1.22 -1.51
C SER A 15 15.66 -2.42 -2.38
N ASP A 16 16.14 -2.41 -3.63
CA ASP A 16 15.80 -3.41 -4.64
C ASP A 16 14.27 -3.57 -4.78
N ASP A 17 13.74 -4.75 -4.48
CA ASP A 17 12.31 -5.08 -4.58
C ASP A 17 11.56 -4.90 -3.25
N GLU A 18 12.26 -4.57 -2.17
CA GLU A 18 11.68 -4.40 -0.83
C GLU A 18 11.66 -2.91 -0.41
N ALA A 19 10.83 -2.57 0.55
CA ALA A 19 10.76 -1.22 1.09
C ALA A 19 10.61 -1.20 2.60
N ILE A 20 11.23 -0.21 3.24
CA ILE A 20 11.06 0.09 4.65
C ILE A 20 10.21 1.35 4.77
N LEU A 21 9.05 1.21 5.40
CA LEU A 21 8.18 2.32 5.78
C LEU A 21 8.52 2.77 7.19
N VAL A 22 8.71 4.06 7.39
CA VAL A 22 8.95 4.65 8.71
C VAL A 22 7.86 5.64 9.01
N ASN A 23 7.06 5.36 10.04
CA ASN A 23 6.10 6.31 10.57
C ASN A 23 6.81 7.26 11.54
N LEU A 24 6.94 8.53 11.17
CA LEU A 24 7.62 9.54 11.97
C LEU A 24 6.86 9.96 13.23
N GLU A 25 5.53 9.78 13.27
CA GLU A 25 4.73 10.10 14.44
C GLU A 25 4.86 9.05 15.54
N SER A 26 4.87 7.76 15.16
CA SER A 26 5.03 6.66 16.11
C SER A 26 6.49 6.25 16.32
N GLY A 27 7.39 6.62 15.41
CA GLY A 27 8.79 6.18 15.38
C GLY A 27 8.97 4.71 15.01
N THR A 28 7.94 4.07 14.42
CA THR A 28 7.96 2.64 14.09
C THR A 28 8.36 2.43 12.63
N CYS A 29 9.17 1.40 12.39
CA CYS A 29 9.59 0.97 11.07
C CYS A 29 8.91 -0.35 10.70
N PHE A 30 8.44 -0.46 9.46
CA PHE A 30 7.80 -1.64 8.89
C PHE A 30 8.53 -2.04 7.63
N GLY A 31 8.84 -3.32 7.49
CA GLY A 31 9.37 -3.88 6.26
C GLY A 31 8.24 -4.35 5.37
N LEU A 32 8.33 -4.04 4.08
CA LEU A 32 7.49 -4.55 3.03
C LEU A 32 8.27 -5.56 2.21
N ASP A 33 7.61 -6.64 1.85
CA ASP A 33 8.08 -7.55 0.81
C ASP A 33 7.85 -6.94 -0.59
N GLU A 34 8.16 -7.70 -1.63
CA GLU A 34 8.00 -7.29 -3.03
C GLU A 34 6.55 -6.85 -3.36
N ILE A 35 5.57 -7.62 -2.89
CA ILE A 35 4.15 -7.38 -3.20
C ILE A 35 3.67 -6.14 -2.45
N GLY A 36 3.94 -6.05 -1.14
CA GLY A 36 3.60 -4.89 -0.34
C GLY A 36 4.24 -3.61 -0.87
N THR A 37 5.50 -3.68 -1.31
CA THR A 37 6.22 -2.56 -1.94
C THR A 37 5.51 -2.10 -3.20
N THR A 38 5.12 -3.04 -4.06
CA THR A 38 4.35 -2.76 -5.28
C THR A 38 3.00 -2.11 -4.98
N ILE A 39 2.24 -2.67 -4.02
CA ILE A 39 0.96 -2.09 -3.58
C ILE A 39 1.16 -0.65 -3.10
N PHE A 40 2.18 -0.41 -2.29
CA PHE A 40 2.46 0.92 -1.74
C PHE A 40 2.81 1.94 -2.83
N GLU A 41 3.58 1.55 -3.85
CA GLU A 41 3.85 2.39 -5.02
C GLU A 41 2.58 2.67 -5.85
N LEU A 42 1.72 1.67 -6.00
CA LEU A 42 0.43 1.81 -6.69
C LEU A 42 -0.53 2.74 -5.93
N ILE A 43 -0.50 2.78 -4.60
CA ILE A 43 -1.26 3.76 -3.81
C ILE A 43 -0.83 5.20 -4.16
N SER A 44 0.47 5.44 -4.33
CA SER A 44 0.99 6.75 -4.71
C SER A 44 0.54 7.18 -6.12
N THR A 45 0.43 6.24 -7.06
CA THR A 45 0.13 6.53 -8.48
C THR A 45 -1.35 6.44 -8.85
N GLN A 46 -2.05 5.36 -8.46
CA GLN A 46 -3.46 5.10 -8.76
C GLN A 46 -4.37 5.74 -7.69
N GLY A 47 -4.02 5.55 -6.41
CA GLY A 47 -4.76 6.04 -5.25
C GLY A 47 -6.17 5.47 -5.08
N THR A 48 -6.58 4.47 -5.86
CA THR A 48 -7.91 3.84 -5.74
C THR A 48 -7.77 2.34 -5.69
N HIS A 49 -8.61 1.69 -4.89
CA HIS A 49 -8.59 0.23 -4.72
C HIS A 49 -8.69 -0.50 -6.07
N GLU A 50 -9.64 -0.12 -6.92
CA GLU A 50 -9.83 -0.74 -8.24
C GLU A 50 -8.59 -0.58 -9.15
N GLY A 51 -7.96 0.59 -9.15
CA GLY A 51 -6.76 0.83 -9.96
C GLY A 51 -5.55 0.02 -9.48
N ILE A 52 -5.40 -0.13 -8.16
CA ILE A 52 -4.33 -0.94 -7.57
C ILE A 52 -4.57 -2.42 -7.88
N LEU A 53 -5.78 -2.93 -7.65
CA LEU A 53 -6.12 -4.32 -7.92
C LEU A 53 -5.93 -4.70 -9.39
N SER A 54 -6.35 -3.83 -10.32
CA SER A 54 -6.13 -4.05 -11.76
C SER A 54 -4.64 -4.17 -12.08
N ALA A 55 -3.82 -3.26 -11.55
CA ALA A 55 -2.37 -3.29 -11.79
C ALA A 55 -1.69 -4.50 -11.14
N LEU A 56 -2.18 -5.00 -10.00
CA LEU A 56 -1.69 -6.24 -9.39
C LEU A 56 -2.04 -7.45 -10.25
N THR A 57 -3.28 -7.55 -10.74
CA THR A 57 -3.71 -8.67 -11.60
C THR A 57 -2.97 -8.72 -12.94
N GLU A 58 -2.43 -7.59 -13.41
CA GLU A 58 -1.60 -7.55 -14.62
C GLU A 58 -0.14 -7.95 -14.35
N GLN A 59 0.36 -7.73 -13.13
CA GLN A 59 1.75 -7.99 -12.74
C GLN A 59 1.96 -9.38 -12.13
N TYR A 60 0.94 -9.91 -11.45
CA TYR A 60 1.00 -11.18 -10.74
C TYR A 60 0.02 -12.18 -11.33
N ASP A 61 0.49 -13.40 -11.56
CA ASP A 61 -0.33 -14.53 -12.03
C ASP A 61 -1.03 -15.20 -10.84
N ALA A 62 -1.90 -14.44 -10.16
CA ALA A 62 -2.69 -14.87 -9.01
C ALA A 62 -4.17 -14.56 -9.26
N SER A 63 -5.07 -15.22 -8.51
CA SER A 63 -6.49 -14.99 -8.72
C SER A 63 -6.90 -13.59 -8.24
N PRO A 64 -7.80 -12.88 -8.95
CA PRO A 64 -8.26 -11.54 -8.54
C PRO A 64 -8.87 -11.51 -7.14
N GLU A 65 -9.49 -12.61 -6.70
CA GLU A 65 -10.09 -12.72 -5.38
C GLU A 65 -9.05 -12.84 -4.26
N GLU A 66 -7.91 -13.50 -4.53
CA GLU A 66 -6.79 -13.55 -3.59
C GLU A 66 -6.10 -12.20 -3.50
N LEU A 67 -5.76 -11.60 -4.66
CA LEU A 67 -5.13 -10.29 -4.71
C LEU A 67 -5.99 -9.18 -4.07
N ALA A 68 -7.31 -9.26 -4.22
CA ALA A 68 -8.23 -8.32 -3.57
C ALA A 68 -8.20 -8.46 -2.04
N ARG A 69 -8.21 -9.70 -1.52
CA ARG A 69 -8.11 -9.93 -0.07
C ARG A 69 -6.78 -9.44 0.49
N ASP A 70 -5.69 -9.78 -0.17
CA ASP A 70 -4.35 -9.37 0.26
C ASP A 70 -4.20 -7.85 0.22
N LEU A 71 -4.75 -7.20 -0.81
CA LEU A 71 -4.79 -5.74 -0.92
C LEU A 71 -5.62 -5.10 0.20
N ASP A 72 -6.81 -5.62 0.48
CA ASP A 72 -7.68 -5.14 1.55
C ASP A 72 -7.02 -5.28 2.93
N ASP A 73 -6.40 -6.44 3.20
CA ASP A 73 -5.68 -6.70 4.45
C ASP A 73 -4.48 -5.75 4.58
N PHE A 74 -3.71 -5.55 3.51
CA PHE A 74 -2.57 -4.65 3.48
C PHE A 74 -2.97 -3.19 3.74
N ILE A 75 -4.02 -2.69 3.06
CA ILE A 75 -4.51 -1.32 3.25
C ILE A 75 -5.04 -1.15 4.67
N SER A 76 -5.79 -2.13 5.17
CA SER A 76 -6.34 -2.10 6.52
C SER A 76 -5.22 -2.03 7.57
N GLU A 77 -4.17 -2.83 7.43
CA GLU A 77 -3.00 -2.77 8.31
C GLU A 77 -2.30 -1.40 8.21
N CYS A 78 -2.03 -0.91 7.00
CA CYS A 78 -1.42 0.41 6.81
C CYS A 78 -2.26 1.54 7.43
N LEU A 79 -3.58 1.46 7.38
CA LEU A 79 -4.49 2.43 8.01
C LEU A 79 -4.40 2.37 9.53
N GLN A 80 -4.38 1.16 10.11
CA GLN A 80 -4.23 0.99 11.57
C GLN A 80 -2.88 1.51 12.07
N LEU A 81 -1.84 1.37 11.27
CA LEU A 81 -0.49 1.84 11.56
C LEU A 81 -0.26 3.33 11.26
N GLY A 82 -1.26 4.01 10.68
CA GLY A 82 -1.18 5.43 10.31
C GLY A 82 -0.23 5.72 9.14
N LEU A 83 0.07 4.70 8.32
CA LEU A 83 0.97 4.82 7.17
C LEU A 83 0.27 5.41 5.95
N VAL A 84 -1.03 5.13 5.83
CA VAL A 84 -1.92 5.65 4.78
C VAL A 84 -3.19 6.20 5.40
N GLU A 85 -3.92 7.01 4.63
CA GLU A 85 -5.20 7.59 5.01
C GLU A 85 -6.22 7.45 3.87
N VAL A 86 -7.49 7.28 4.22
CA VAL A 86 -8.60 7.28 3.24
C VAL A 86 -9.19 8.69 3.17
N LEU A 87 -9.05 9.31 2.01
CA LEU A 87 -9.66 10.58 1.68
C LEU A 87 -11.06 10.33 1.09
N LYS A 88 -12.09 10.76 1.83
CA LYS A 88 -13.45 10.87 1.31
C LYS A 88 -13.59 12.19 0.55
N ARG A 89 -13.91 12.10 -0.73
CA ARG A 89 -14.16 13.27 -1.59
C ARG A 89 -15.65 13.57 -1.72
#